data_AF-W1V6Z1-F1
#
_entry.id   AF-W1V6Z1-F1
#
_cell.length_a   1.000
_cell.length_b   1.000
_cell.length_c   1.000
_cell.angle_alpha   90.00
_cell.angle_beta   90.00
_cell.angle_gamma   90.00
#
_symmetry.space_group_name_H-M   'P 1'
#
loop_
_entity.id
_entity.type
_entity.pdbx_description
1 polymer ?
#
loop_
_entity_poly.entity_id
_entity_poly.type
_entity_poly.pdbx_seq_one_letter_code
_entity_poly.pdbx_strand_id
1 'polypeptide(L)'
;TYSDLTEFGQELFQGMDVIRAFNRESIISNSFEKINKLNYKKNMDVALLDAILTPLTRIAPFICISISIFICGHLAVEGKMTIGEFVTINSFIMLIVGPLIGFGGLISIVQKGLASLDRIMDFLHLPTEIIEDTDEVLPLEDI
;
A
#
# COMPACT_ATOMS: atom_id res chain seq x y z
N THR A 1 -9.29 0.17 7.86
CA THR A 1 -8.45 0.04 6.66
C THR A 1 -9.30 -0.47 5.51
N TYR A 2 -8.80 -0.47 4.26
CA TYR A 2 -9.56 -0.92 3.09
C TYR A 2 -10.13 -2.34 3.30
N SER A 3 -9.38 -3.18 4.04
CA SER A 3 -9.85 -4.48 4.54
C SER A 3 -11.13 -4.34 5.34
N ASP A 4 -11.14 -3.57 6.43
CA ASP A 4 -12.30 -3.40 7.32
C ASP A 4 -13.53 -2.84 6.58
N LEU A 5 -13.32 -1.95 5.58
CA LEU A 5 -14.43 -1.45 4.76
C LEU A 5 -15.04 -2.55 3.88
N THR A 6 -14.18 -3.39 3.30
CA THR A 6 -14.58 -4.48 2.41
C THR A 6 -15.24 -5.60 3.20
N GLU A 7 -14.66 -5.98 4.33
CA GLU A 7 -15.16 -7.00 5.25
C GLU A 7 -16.52 -6.61 5.83
N PHE A 8 -16.63 -5.38 6.38
CA PHE A 8 -17.91 -4.87 6.85
C PHE A 8 -18.94 -4.76 5.71
N GLY A 9 -18.53 -4.36 4.51
CA GLY A 9 -19.39 -4.37 3.33
C GLY A 9 -19.93 -5.77 3.00
N GLN A 10 -19.07 -6.79 3.02
CA GLN A 10 -19.46 -8.18 2.78
C GLN A 10 -20.45 -8.70 3.85
N GLU A 11 -20.20 -8.40 5.12
CA GLU A 11 -21.08 -8.75 6.23
C GLU A 11 -22.47 -8.11 6.07
N LEU A 12 -22.53 -6.82 5.69
CA LEU A 12 -23.79 -6.14 5.42
C LEU A 12 -24.59 -6.75 4.28
N PHE A 13 -23.93 -7.12 3.18
CA PHE A 13 -24.62 -7.75 2.05
C PHE A 13 -25.15 -9.15 2.39
N GLN A 14 -24.44 -9.90 3.23
CA GLN A 14 -24.89 -11.21 3.70
C GLN A 14 -26.00 -11.12 4.75
N GLY A 15 -26.00 -10.09 5.60
CA GLY A 15 -26.96 -9.89 6.69
C GLY A 15 -28.14 -8.95 6.39
N MET A 16 -28.34 -8.54 5.13
CA MET A 16 -29.30 -7.49 4.75
C MET A 16 -30.74 -7.79 5.20
N ASP A 17 -31.18 -9.04 5.12
CA ASP A 17 -32.53 -9.45 5.52
C ASP A 17 -32.75 -9.32 7.03
N VAL A 18 -31.72 -9.60 7.84
CA VAL A 18 -31.74 -9.42 9.30
C VAL A 18 -31.82 -7.94 9.65
N ILE A 19 -31.01 -7.10 8.98
CA ILE A 19 -31.00 -5.65 9.21
C ILE A 19 -32.38 -5.04 8.93
N ARG A 20 -33.05 -5.48 7.87
CA ARG A 20 -34.43 -5.08 7.52
C ARG A 20 -35.46 -5.59 8.52
N ALA A 21 -35.34 -6.85 8.96
CA ALA A 21 -36.25 -7.43 9.95
C ALA A 21 -36.24 -6.65 11.27
N PHE A 22 -35.10 -6.09 11.66
CA PHE A 22 -34.95 -5.24 12.84
C PHE A 22 -35.10 -3.73 12.55
N ASN A 23 -35.34 -3.32 11.30
CA ASN A 23 -35.52 -1.92 10.88
C ASN A 23 -34.32 -1.02 11.27
N ARG A 24 -33.10 -1.54 11.10
CA ARG A 24 -31.82 -0.92 11.56
C ARG A 24 -30.98 -0.30 10.43
N GLU A 25 -31.52 -0.16 9.22
CA GLU A 25 -30.80 0.30 8.02
C GLU A 25 -30.11 1.66 8.25
N SER A 26 -30.80 2.61 8.87
CA SER A 26 -30.23 3.94 9.14
C SER A 26 -29.03 3.88 10.11
N ILE A 27 -29.08 3.02 11.12
CA ILE A 27 -28.00 2.84 12.09
C ILE A 27 -26.78 2.23 11.41
N ILE A 28 -27.01 1.18 10.61
CA ILE A 28 -25.97 0.53 9.84
C ILE A 28 -25.34 1.47 8.81
N SER A 29 -26.14 2.27 8.12
CA SER A 29 -25.66 3.28 7.17
C SER A 29 -24.73 4.30 7.84
N ASN A 30 -25.08 4.77 9.04
CA ASN A 30 -24.22 5.70 9.80
C ASN A 30 -22.90 5.04 10.23
N SER A 31 -22.94 3.77 10.64
CA SER A 31 -21.73 3.01 10.97
C SER A 31 -20.83 2.83 9.75
N PHE A 32 -21.40 2.49 8.59
CA PHE A 32 -20.68 2.38 7.33
C PHE A 32 -20.01 3.71 6.95
N GLU A 33 -20.74 4.82 7.05
CA GLU A 33 -20.21 6.15 6.74
C GLU A 33 -19.00 6.50 7.61
N LYS A 34 -19.04 6.16 8.91
CA LYS A 34 -17.92 6.39 9.83
C LYS A 34 -16.67 5.60 9.43
N ILE A 35 -16.82 4.31 9.09
CA ILE A 35 -15.71 3.45 8.63
C ILE A 35 -15.16 3.94 7.29
N ASN A 36 -16.04 4.35 6.38
CA ASN A 36 -15.66 4.89 5.08
C ASN A 36 -14.90 6.21 5.22
N LYS A 37 -15.35 7.13 6.07
CA LYS A 37 -14.68 8.42 6.30
C LYS A 37 -13.29 8.26 6.90
N LEU A 38 -13.10 7.29 7.79
CA LEU A 38 -11.78 6.94 8.32
C LEU A 38 -10.86 6.38 7.21
N ASN A 39 -11.39 5.50 6.37
CA ASN A 39 -10.66 4.96 5.23
C ASN A 39 -10.29 6.01 4.19
N TYR A 40 -11.23 6.88 3.86
CA TYR A 40 -11.01 8.01 2.96
C TYR A 40 -9.88 8.91 3.46
N LYS A 41 -9.90 9.28 4.74
CA LYS A 41 -8.85 10.12 5.33
C LYS A 41 -7.47 9.47 5.19
N LYS A 42 -7.34 8.19 5.58
CA LYS A 42 -6.06 7.46 5.48
C LYS A 42 -5.57 7.32 4.03
N ASN A 43 -6.47 7.04 3.09
CA ASN A 43 -6.09 6.93 1.67
C ASN A 43 -5.74 8.30 1.06
N MET A 44 -6.41 9.38 1.49
CA MET A 44 -6.10 10.72 1.03
C MET A 44 -4.69 11.15 1.44
N ASP A 45 -4.26 10.82 2.67
CA ASP A 45 -2.89 11.11 3.13
C ASP A 45 -1.85 10.41 2.24
N VAL A 46 -2.10 9.16 1.84
CA VAL A 46 -1.24 8.41 0.91
C VAL A 46 -1.29 9.00 -0.50
N ALA A 47 -2.49 9.32 -1.00
CA ALA A 47 -2.67 9.89 -2.34
C ALA A 47 -1.96 11.25 -2.49
N LEU A 48 -1.93 12.06 -1.43
CA LEU A 48 -1.25 13.35 -1.43
C LEU A 48 0.27 13.18 -1.51
N LEU A 49 0.83 12.18 -0.80
CA LEU A 49 2.25 11.82 -0.92
C LEU A 49 2.58 11.31 -2.33
N ASP A 50 1.77 10.40 -2.87
CA ASP A 50 1.97 9.85 -4.22
C ASP A 50 1.86 10.94 -5.31
N ALA A 51 0.96 11.91 -5.13
CA ALA A 51 0.79 13.04 -6.05
C ALA A 51 2.04 13.95 -6.13
N ILE A 52 2.87 13.98 -5.09
CA ILE A 52 4.13 14.75 -5.06
C ILE A 52 5.32 13.86 -5.49
N LEU A 53 5.37 12.62 -5.01
CA LEU A 53 6.46 11.70 -5.32
C LEU A 53 6.49 11.28 -6.79
N THR A 54 5.34 11.12 -7.43
CA THR A 54 5.24 10.77 -8.86
C THR A 54 5.91 11.80 -9.78
N PRO A 55 5.58 13.11 -9.72
CA PRO A 55 6.27 14.10 -10.54
C PRO A 55 7.74 14.26 -10.13
N LEU A 56 8.08 14.16 -8.85
CA LEU A 56 9.46 14.25 -8.38
C LEU A 56 10.35 13.16 -8.99
N THR A 57 9.90 11.91 -8.95
CA THR A 57 10.62 10.76 -9.54
C THR A 57 10.71 10.83 -11.07
N ARG A 58 9.74 11.48 -11.73
CA ARG A 58 9.78 11.72 -13.18
C ARG A 58 10.74 12.83 -13.59
N ILE A 59 10.83 13.92 -12.81
CA ILE A 59 11.62 15.11 -13.17
C ILE A 59 13.08 14.98 -12.72
N ALA A 60 13.36 14.33 -11.58
CA ALA A 60 14.71 14.22 -11.03
C ALA A 60 15.76 13.68 -12.03
N PRO A 61 15.47 12.63 -12.85
CA PRO A 61 16.42 12.15 -13.87
C PRO A 61 16.78 13.21 -14.91
N PHE A 62 15.81 14.02 -15.35
CA PHE A 62 16.04 15.09 -16.31
C PHE A 62 16.92 16.19 -15.73
N ILE A 63 16.76 16.52 -14.45
CA ILE A 63 17.62 17.49 -13.76
C ILE A 63 19.06 16.96 -13.71
N CYS A 64 19.26 15.69 -13.31
CA CYS A 64 20.59 15.08 -13.28
C CYS A 64 21.27 15.09 -14.65
N ILE A 65 20.54 14.69 -15.70
CA ILE A 65 21.06 14.71 -17.08
C ILE A 65 21.37 16.16 -17.50
N SER A 66 20.49 17.11 -17.21
CA SER A 66 20.69 18.51 -17.60
C SER A 66 21.94 19.12 -16.93
N ILE A 67 22.18 18.82 -15.65
CA ILE A 67 23.39 19.22 -14.93
C ILE A 67 24.62 18.53 -15.53
N SER A 68 24.53 17.23 -15.82
CA SER A 68 25.62 16.48 -16.45
C SER A 68 25.98 17.07 -17.80
N ILE A 69 25.01 17.33 -18.67
CA ILE A 69 25.23 17.96 -19.98
C ILE A 69 25.91 19.32 -19.82
N PHE A 70 25.50 20.14 -18.85
CA PHE A 70 26.11 21.44 -18.62
C PHE A 70 27.60 21.33 -18.23
N ILE A 71 27.92 20.49 -17.25
CA ILE A 71 29.29 20.34 -16.74
C ILE A 71 30.17 19.61 -17.76
N CYS A 72 29.73 18.43 -18.20
CA CYS A 72 30.46 17.59 -19.14
C CYS A 72 30.59 18.28 -20.51
N GLY A 73 29.56 19.01 -20.95
CA GLY A 73 29.60 19.79 -22.19
C GLY A 73 30.64 20.90 -22.13
N HIS A 74 30.72 21.63 -21.01
CA HIS A 74 31.75 22.65 -20.82
C HIS A 74 33.16 22.06 -20.84
N LEU A 75 33.40 20.95 -20.13
CA LEU A 75 34.70 20.27 -20.11
C LEU A 75 35.09 19.69 -21.49
N ALA A 76 34.12 19.22 -22.26
CA ALA A 76 34.35 18.73 -23.62
C ALA A 76 34.78 19.86 -24.57
N VAL A 77 34.16 21.05 -24.47
CA VAL A 77 34.53 22.22 -25.27
C VAL A 77 35.92 22.74 -24.92
N GLU A 78 36.31 22.68 -23.65
CA GLU A 78 37.66 23.03 -23.21
C GLU A 78 38.73 21.99 -23.58
N GLY A 79 38.35 20.87 -24.22
CA GLY A 79 39.26 19.78 -24.59
C GLY A 79 39.77 18.97 -23.39
N LYS A 80 39.20 19.16 -22.20
CA LYS A 80 39.56 18.43 -20.97
C LYS A 80 38.88 17.06 -20.85
N MET A 81 37.94 16.78 -21.75
CA MET A 81 37.17 15.54 -21.76
C MET A 81 36.86 15.12 -23.20
N THR A 82 36.89 13.81 -23.46
CA THR A 82 36.55 13.22 -24.75
C THR A 82 35.04 13.07 -24.92
N ILE A 83 34.60 12.93 -26.17
CA ILE A 83 33.19 12.61 -26.50
C ILE A 83 32.79 11.25 -25.92
N GLY A 84 33.72 10.28 -25.87
CA GLY A 84 33.46 8.96 -25.28
C GLY A 84 33.16 9.05 -23.78
N GLU A 85 33.93 9.82 -23.03
CA GLU A 85 33.69 10.08 -21.61
C GLU A 85 32.36 10.80 -21.37
N PHE A 86 32.02 11.79 -22.20
CA PHE A 86 30.72 12.48 -22.16
C PHE A 86 29.55 11.50 -22.25
N VAL A 87 29.57 10.65 -23.29
CA VAL A 87 28.49 9.70 -23.56
C VAL A 87 28.42 8.63 -22.47
N THR A 88 29.57 8.18 -21.96
CA THR A 88 29.66 7.14 -20.91
C THR A 88 29.02 7.63 -19.61
N ILE A 89 29.35 8.84 -19.15
CA ILE A 89 28.77 9.41 -17.92
C ILE A 89 27.24 9.52 -18.04
N ASN A 90 26.74 10.07 -19.14
CA ASN A 90 25.29 10.21 -19.35
C ASN A 90 24.59 8.85 -19.43
N SER A 91 25.22 7.85 -20.05
CA SER A 91 24.69 6.49 -20.14
C SER A 91 24.61 5.81 -18.76
N PHE A 92 25.61 6.00 -17.90
CA PHE A 92 25.58 5.48 -16.53
C PHE A 92 24.52 6.14 -15.66
N ILE A 93 24.29 7.44 -15.80
CA ILE A 93 23.16 8.11 -15.12
C ILE A 93 21.85 7.42 -15.51
N MET A 94 21.63 7.19 -16.81
CA MET A 94 20.40 6.57 -17.31
C MET A 94 20.23 5.13 -16.81
N LEU A 95 21.33 4.38 -16.69
CA LEU A 95 21.35 3.01 -16.16
C LEU A 95 21.02 2.97 -14.66
N ILE A 96 21.44 3.96 -13.87
CA ILE A 96 21.18 4.03 -12.42
C ILE A 96 19.76 4.50 -12.09
N VAL A 97 19.17 5.36 -12.93
CA VAL A 97 17.81 5.91 -12.70
C VAL A 97 16.76 4.80 -12.56
N GLY A 98 16.79 3.79 -13.42
CA GLY A 98 15.82 2.68 -13.40
C GLY A 98 15.81 1.93 -12.05
N PRO A 99 16.93 1.33 -11.63
CA PRO A 99 17.08 0.69 -10.32
C PRO A 99 16.71 1.60 -9.16
N LEU A 100 17.10 2.89 -9.20
CA LEU A 100 16.81 3.85 -8.13
C LEU A 100 15.30 4.08 -7.95
N ILE A 101 14.55 4.18 -9.04
CA ILE A 101 13.07 4.23 -9.01
C ILE A 101 12.50 2.89 -8.53
N GLY A 102 13.04 1.77 -9.02
CA GLY A 102 12.61 0.42 -8.65
C GLY A 102 12.76 0.11 -7.16
N PHE A 103 13.82 0.63 -6.51
CA PHE A 103 14.03 0.48 -5.07
C PHE A 103 12.86 1.02 -4.22
N GLY A 104 12.22 2.10 -4.66
CA GLY A 104 11.01 2.60 -3.99
C GLY A 104 9.87 1.58 -4.00
N GLY A 105 9.63 0.95 -5.15
CA GLY A 105 8.62 -0.11 -5.28
C GLY A 105 8.96 -1.38 -4.49
N LEU A 106 10.25 -1.75 -4.43
CA LEU A 106 10.70 -2.90 -3.65
C LEU A 106 10.39 -2.74 -2.16
N ILE A 107 10.60 -1.55 -1.59
CA ILE A 107 10.25 -1.27 -0.18
C ILE A 107 8.75 -1.50 0.06
N SER A 108 7.89 -1.00 -0.83
CA SER A 108 6.45 -1.21 -0.72
C SER A 108 6.05 -2.69 -0.81
N ILE A 109 6.71 -3.47 -1.67
CA ILE A 109 6.47 -4.92 -1.79
C ILE A 109 6.87 -5.62 -0.49
N VAL A 110 8.04 -5.30 0.07
CA VAL A 110 8.52 -5.88 1.32
C VAL A 110 7.58 -5.55 2.48
N GLN A 111 7.13 -4.30 2.60
CA GLN A 111 6.18 -3.89 3.64
C GLN A 111 4.85 -4.65 3.56
N LYS A 112 4.29 -4.80 2.35
CA LYS A 112 3.07 -5.60 2.14
C LYS A 112 3.29 -7.08 2.45
N GLY A 113 4.47 -7.61 2.11
CA GLY A 113 4.87 -8.97 2.44
C GLY A 113 4.93 -9.21 3.94
N LEU A 114 5.57 -8.30 4.70
CA LEU A 114 5.62 -8.36 6.16
C LEU A 114 4.22 -8.31 6.80
N ALA A 115 3.34 -7.39 6.35
CA ALA A 115 1.96 -7.33 6.85
C ALA A 115 1.11 -8.58 6.48
N SER A 116 1.47 -9.31 5.43
CA SER A 116 0.87 -10.61 5.13
C SER A 116 1.43 -11.70 6.02
N LEU A 117 2.73 -11.67 6.31
CA LEU A 117 3.38 -12.62 7.19
C LEU A 117 2.84 -12.52 8.62
N ASP A 118 2.67 -11.31 9.14
CA ASP A 118 2.11 -11.07 10.48
C ASP A 118 0.73 -11.77 10.64
N ARG A 119 -0.16 -11.61 9.66
CA ARG A 119 -1.48 -12.28 9.68
C ARG A 119 -1.40 -13.80 9.66
N ILE A 120 -0.44 -14.37 8.92
CA ILE A 120 -0.22 -15.83 8.90
C ILE A 120 0.30 -16.29 10.27
N MET A 121 1.21 -15.53 10.86
CA MET A 121 1.76 -15.83 12.18
C MET A 121 0.69 -15.74 13.26
N ASP A 122 -0.18 -14.71 13.23
CA ASP A 122 -1.32 -14.57 14.14
C ASP A 122 -2.24 -15.79 14.05
N PHE A 123 -2.56 -16.25 12.84
CA PHE A 123 -3.37 -17.45 12.63
C PHE A 123 -2.72 -18.72 13.18
N LEU A 124 -1.41 -18.91 12.95
CA LEU A 124 -0.67 -20.08 13.44
C LEU A 124 -0.53 -20.11 14.98
N HIS A 125 -0.60 -18.95 15.64
CA HIS A 125 -0.54 -18.83 17.09
C HIS A 125 -1.90 -18.93 17.78
N LEU A 126 -3.00 -19.09 17.02
CA LEU A 126 -4.31 -19.35 17.61
C LEU A 126 -4.24 -20.65 18.44
N PRO A 127 -4.76 -20.65 19.68
CA PRO A 127 -4.81 -21.86 20.48
C PRO A 127 -5.65 -22.91 19.76
N THR A 128 -5.15 -24.15 19.70
CA THR A 128 -5.94 -25.28 19.19
C THR A 128 -7.21 -25.45 20.01
N GLU A 129 -8.35 -25.48 19.33
CA GLU A 129 -9.64 -25.77 19.94
C GLU A 129 -9.62 -27.22 20.43
N ILE A 130 -9.51 -27.40 21.74
CA ILE A 130 -9.59 -28.70 22.37
C ILE A 130 -11.08 -29.01 22.46
N ILE A 131 -11.57 -29.89 21.58
CA ILE A 131 -12.90 -30.47 21.73
C ILE A 131 -12.78 -31.44 22.91
N GLU A 132 -13.08 -30.97 24.12
CA GLU A 132 -13.38 -31.89 25.21
C GLU A 132 -14.71 -32.57 24.86
N ASP A 133 -14.64 -33.87 24.65
CA ASP A 133 -15.79 -34.77 24.47
C ASP A 133 -16.50 -34.91 25.83
N THR A 134 -17.05 -33.80 26.32
CA THR A 134 -17.93 -33.82 27.47
C THR A 134 -19.33 -33.97 26.91
N ASP A 135 -19.97 -35.11 27.22
CA ASP A 135 -21.41 -35.35 27.15
C ASP A 135 -22.19 -34.40 28.09
N GLU A 136 -21.81 -33.11 28.15
CA GLU A 136 -22.58 -32.09 28.84
C GLU A 136 -23.71 -31.68 27.93
N VAL A 137 -24.81 -32.41 28.10
CA VAL A 137 -26.12 -32.03 27.61
C VAL A 137 -26.41 -30.64 28.18
N LEU A 138 -26.20 -29.60 27.38
CA LEU A 138 -26.57 -28.23 27.72
C LEU A 138 -28.05 -28.24 28.13
N PRO A 139 -28.40 -27.85 29.36
CA PRO A 139 -29.79 -27.82 29.77
C PRO A 139 -30.51 -26.83 28.86
N LEU A 140 -31.55 -27.31 28.18
CA LEU A 140 -32.52 -26.45 27.51
C LEU A 140 -33.21 -25.64 28.61
N GLU A 141 -32.69 -24.46 28.90
CA GLU A 141 -33.39 -23.51 29.74
C GLU A 141 -34.59 -23.00 28.93
N ASP A 142 -35.77 -23.26 29.50
CA ASP A 142 -37.08 -23.11 28.88
C ASP A 142 -37.28 -21.74 28.20
N ILE A 143 -37.76 -21.78 26.96
CA ILE A 143 -38.27 -20.62 26.20
C ILE A 143 -39.57 -20.12 26.84
#